data_AF-A0A969H6Z1-F1
#
_entry.id   AF-A0A969H6Z1-F1
#
_cell.length_a   1.000
_cell.length_b   1.000
_cell.length_c   1.000
_cell.angle_alpha   90.00
_cell.angle_beta   90.00
_cell.angle_gamma   90.00
#
_symmetry.space_group_name_H-M   'P 1'
#
loop_
_entity.id
_entity.type
_entity.pdbx_description
1 polymer ?
#
loop_
_entity_poly.entity_id
_entity_poly.type
_entity_poly.pdbx_seq_one_letter_code
_entity_poly.pdbx_strand_id
1 'polypeptide(L)'
;MVRIEIPAWLVTDRQILDIVHATILRQANLTGGYPYVLARAHELAIISGEEREAFETMLAVEMRRKGVNPTLSSKQYNKNLLTGRESFRL
;
A
#
# COMPACT_ATOMS: atom_id res chain seq x y z
N MET A 1 8.26 1.82 20.70
CA MET A 1 8.81 0.45 20.73
C MET A 1 8.39 -0.25 19.46
N VAL A 2 9.33 -0.76 18.67
CA VAL A 2 9.06 -1.49 17.41
C VAL A 2 9.43 -2.95 17.62
N ARG A 3 8.57 -3.87 17.18
CA ARG A 3 8.83 -5.32 17.20
C ARG A 3 9.42 -5.73 15.87
N ILE A 4 10.53 -6.47 15.90
CA ILE A 4 11.20 -7.02 14.73
C ILE A 4 11.08 -8.53 14.83
N GLU A 5 10.48 -9.14 13.83
CA GLU A 5 10.39 -10.59 13.72
C GLU A 5 11.48 -11.06 12.76
N ILE A 6 12.21 -12.09 13.16
CA ILE A 6 13.29 -12.68 12.39
C ILE A 6 13.03 -14.18 12.16
N PRO A 7 13.38 -14.72 10.99
CA PRO A 7 13.33 -16.16 10.75
C PRO A 7 14.19 -16.95 11.76
N ALA A 8 13.74 -18.14 12.15
CA ALA A 8 14.44 -18.96 13.15
C ALA A 8 15.88 -19.32 12.76
N TRP A 9 16.14 -19.54 11.47
CA TRP A 9 17.47 -19.89 10.94
C TRP A 9 18.50 -18.74 11.05
N LEU A 10 18.06 -17.50 11.26
CA LEU A 10 18.95 -16.36 11.52
C LEU A 10 19.47 -16.33 12.95
N VAL A 11 18.80 -17.01 13.88
CA VAL A 11 19.18 -17.01 15.30
C VAL A 11 20.43 -17.87 15.54
N THR A 12 20.65 -18.89 14.71
CA THR A 12 21.79 -19.81 14.82
C THR A 12 23.10 -19.19 14.37
N ASP A 13 23.06 -18.19 13.48
CA ASP A 13 24.25 -17.48 13.02
C ASP A 13 24.30 -16.06 13.62
N ARG A 14 25.11 -15.93 14.68
CA ARG A 14 25.26 -14.66 15.40
C ARG A 14 25.85 -13.55 14.54
N GLN A 15 26.74 -13.87 13.59
CA GLN A 15 27.35 -12.85 12.74
C GLN A 15 26.31 -12.22 11.81
N ILE A 16 25.48 -13.05 11.18
CA ILE A 16 24.40 -12.56 10.33
C ILE A 16 23.38 -11.76 11.16
N LEU A 17 23.04 -12.25 12.36
CA LEU A 17 22.13 -11.56 13.26
C LEU A 17 22.63 -10.16 13.64
N ASP A 18 23.91 -10.03 13.97
CA ASP A 18 24.54 -8.75 14.33
C ASP A 18 24.54 -7.79 13.14
N ILE A 19 24.82 -8.28 11.92
CA ILE A 19 24.77 -7.48 10.69
C ILE A 19 23.36 -6.94 10.43
N VAL A 20 22.33 -7.78 10.59
CA VAL A 20 20.93 -7.36 10.39
C VAL A 20 20.55 -6.27 11.39
N HIS A 21 20.81 -6.48 12.68
CA HIS A 21 20.51 -5.47 13.71
C HIS A 21 21.28 -4.16 13.49
N ALA A 22 22.59 -4.24 13.18
CA ALA A 22 23.41 -3.07 12.90
C ALA A 22 22.88 -2.29 11.69
N THR A 23 22.44 -2.99 10.65
CA THR A 23 21.86 -2.37 9.45
C THR A 23 20.56 -1.65 9.77
N ILE A 24 19.65 -2.27 10.52
CA ILE A 24 18.36 -1.67 10.92
C ILE A 24 18.60 -0.42 11.78
N LEU A 25 19.49 -0.49 12.76
CA LEU A 25 19.83 0.65 13.62
C LEU A 25 20.48 1.79 12.81
N ARG A 26 21.40 1.48 11.91
CA ARG A 26 22.01 2.47 11.02
C ARG A 26 20.96 3.18 10.18
N GLN A 27 20.04 2.44 9.56
CA GLN A 27 18.96 3.02 8.76
C GLN A 27 18.02 3.87 9.61
N ALA A 28 17.64 3.42 10.80
CA ALA A 28 16.78 4.18 11.69
C ALA A 28 17.44 5.48 12.19
N ASN A 29 18.74 5.46 12.50
CA ASN A 29 19.47 6.64 12.96
C ASN A 29 19.57 7.74 11.89
N LEU A 30 19.65 7.38 10.61
CA LEU A 30 19.73 8.35 9.51
C LEU A 30 18.44 9.17 9.33
N THR A 31 17.31 8.65 9.79
CA THR A 31 15.96 9.17 9.54
C THR A 31 15.18 9.48 10.81
N GLY A 32 15.86 9.67 11.95
CA GLY A 32 15.23 10.13 13.18
C GLY A 32 14.48 9.04 13.96
N GLY A 33 14.88 7.78 13.83
CA GLY A 33 14.39 6.66 14.65
C GLY A 33 13.52 5.64 13.91
N TYR A 34 13.35 5.76 12.60
CA TYR A 34 12.53 4.82 11.80
C TYR A 34 13.22 4.47 10.47
N PRO A 35 13.43 3.19 10.12
CA PRO A 35 14.20 2.82 8.93
C PRO A 35 13.70 3.49 7.64
N TYR A 36 14.62 4.16 6.92
CA TYR A 36 14.31 4.87 5.68
C TYR A 36 13.51 4.04 4.67
N VAL A 37 13.89 2.76 4.47
CA VAL A 37 13.24 1.87 3.50
C VAL A 37 11.75 1.68 3.82
N LEU A 38 11.38 1.61 5.10
CA LEU A 38 9.98 1.48 5.50
C LEU A 38 9.21 2.79 5.32
N ALA A 39 9.84 3.93 5.62
CA ALA A 39 9.23 5.24 5.36
C ALA A 39 8.93 5.39 3.86
N ARG A 40 9.92 5.06 3.02
CA ARG A 40 9.78 5.12 1.57
C ARG A 40 8.72 4.16 1.05
N ALA A 41 8.63 2.95 1.60
CA ALA A 41 7.58 1.99 1.25
C ALA A 41 6.19 2.52 1.62
N HIS A 42 6.05 3.17 2.78
CA HIS A 42 4.80 3.81 3.18
C HIS A 42 4.38 4.90 2.19
N GLU A 43 5.30 5.78 1.81
CA GLU A 43 5.04 6.82 0.81
C GLU A 43 4.64 6.23 -0.54
N LEU A 44 5.36 5.22 -1.01
CA LEU A 44 5.11 4.58 -2.31
C LEU A 44 3.82 3.75 -2.34
N ALA A 45 3.35 3.26 -1.20
CA ALA A 45 2.09 2.52 -1.11
C ALA A 45 0.86 3.44 -1.14
N ILE A 46 1.04 4.76 -1.05
CA ILE A 46 -0.06 5.72 -1.15
C ILE A 46 -0.50 5.79 -2.62
N ILE A 47 -1.72 5.32 -2.87
CA ILE A 47 -2.41 5.52 -4.13
C ILE A 47 -3.35 6.71 -3.93
N SER A 48 -3.14 7.77 -4.71
CA SER A 48 -3.97 8.97 -4.67
C SER A 48 -5.40 8.66 -5.12
N GLY A 49 -6.35 9.54 -4.74
CA GLY A 49 -7.74 9.43 -5.21
C GLY A 49 -7.85 9.51 -6.73
N GLU A 50 -7.01 10.31 -7.37
CA GLU A 50 -6.96 10.50 -8.82
C GLU A 50 -6.41 9.25 -9.54
N GLU A 51 -5.31 8.68 -9.07
CA GLU A 51 -4.76 7.42 -9.64
C GLU A 51 -5.76 6.28 -9.53
N ARG A 52 -6.48 6.22 -8.40
CA ARG A 52 -7.55 5.24 -8.22
C ARG A 52 -8.68 5.44 -9.23
N GLU A 53 -9.13 6.68 -9.44
CA GLU A 53 -10.20 7.00 -10.39
C GLU A 53 -9.78 6.71 -11.85
N ALA A 54 -8.55 7.07 -12.22
CA ALA A 54 -7.98 6.74 -13.53
C ALA A 54 -7.95 5.22 -13.74
N PHE A 55 -7.50 4.46 -12.75
CA PHE A 55 -7.51 3.00 -12.79
C PHE A 55 -8.93 2.42 -12.90
N GLU A 56 -9.88 2.90 -12.10
CA GLU A 56 -11.29 2.48 -12.16
C GLU A 56 -11.90 2.76 -13.54
N THR A 57 -11.56 3.90 -14.16
CA THR A 57 -11.98 4.25 -15.52
C THR A 57 -11.41 3.29 -16.55
N MET A 58 -10.10 3.04 -16.52
CA MET A 58 -9.44 2.08 -17.42
C MET A 58 -10.04 0.69 -17.29
N LEU A 59 -10.29 0.25 -16.06
CA LEU A 59 -10.93 -1.04 -15.78
C LEU A 59 -12.34 -1.10 -16.34
N ALA A 60 -13.16 -0.05 -16.17
CA ALA A 60 -14.50 0.02 -16.71
C ALA A 60 -14.52 -0.07 -18.25
N VAL A 61 -13.57 0.59 -18.93
CA VAL A 61 -13.41 0.48 -20.39
C VAL A 61 -13.08 -0.95 -20.80
N GLU A 62 -12.14 -1.61 -20.13
CA GLU A 62 -11.75 -2.98 -20.45
C GLU A 62 -12.85 -4.01 -20.14
N MET A 63 -13.62 -3.81 -19.06
CA MET A 63 -14.78 -4.64 -18.75
C MET A 63 -15.84 -4.53 -19.84
N ARG A 64 -16.18 -3.30 -20.28
CA ARG A 64 -17.11 -3.07 -21.39
C ARG A 64 -16.63 -3.72 -22.69
N ARG A 65 -15.33 -3.61 -23.01
CA ARG A 65 -14.72 -4.28 -24.18
C ARG A 65 -14.92 -5.80 -24.15
N LYS A 66 -14.91 -6.41 -22.97
CA LYS A 66 -15.15 -7.84 -22.76
C LYS A 66 -16.63 -8.21 -22.57
N GLY A 67 -17.56 -7.27 -22.75
CA GLY A 67 -19.00 -7.48 -22.58
C GLY A 67 -19.45 -7.63 -21.13
N VAL A 68 -18.61 -7.27 -20.16
CA VAL A 68 -18.94 -7.29 -18.73
C VAL A 68 -19.36 -5.89 -18.30
N ASN A 69 -20.56 -5.77 -17.73
CA ASN A 69 -21.03 -4.49 -17.21
C ASN A 69 -20.36 -4.19 -15.86
N PRO A 70 -19.64 -3.07 -15.72
CA PRO A 70 -19.10 -2.64 -14.43
C PRO A 70 -20.25 -2.12 -13.55
N THR A 71 -20.81 -2.97 -12.69
CA THR A 71 -21.80 -2.57 -11.68
C THR A 71 -21.11 -2.14 -10.40
N LEU A 72 -21.48 -0.97 -9.86
CA LEU A 72 -21.02 -0.53 -8.56
C LEU A 72 -21.58 -1.43 -7.44
N SER A 73 -20.75 -1.76 -6.47
CA SER A 73 -21.21 -2.43 -5.24
C SER A 73 -22.11 -1.49 -4.43
N SER A 74 -23.11 -2.04 -3.73
CA SER A 74 -23.98 -1.29 -2.81
C SER A 74 -23.19 -0.47 -1.76
N LYS A 75 -22.00 -0.96 -1.36
CA LYS A 75 -21.11 -0.23 -0.44
C LYS A 75 -20.50 1.01 -1.10
N GLN A 76 -20.05 0.88 -2.35
CA GLN A 76 -19.46 1.99 -3.11
C GLN A 76 -20.53 3.03 -3.48
N TYR A 77 -21.73 2.57 -3.82
CA TYR A 77 -22.88 3.43 -4.08
C TYR A 77 -23.22 4.33 -2.88
N ASN A 78 -23.38 3.74 -1.69
CA ASN A 78 -23.64 4.50 -0.46
C ASN A 78 -22.51 5.47 -0.13
N LYS A 79 -21.25 5.07 -0.34
CA LYS A 79 -20.09 5.94 -0.13
C LYS A 79 -20.13 7.16 -1.06
N ASN A 80 -20.40 6.99 -2.35
CA ASN A 80 -20.48 8.09 -3.30
C ASN A 80 -21.61 9.07 -2.93
N LEU A 81 -22.76 8.53 -2.51
CA LEU A 81 -23.90 9.32 -2.06
C LEU A 81 -23.58 10.18 -0.83
N LEU A 82 -22.89 9.60 0.17
CA LEU A 82 -22.49 10.29 1.40
C LEU A 82 -21.38 11.33 1.18
N THR A 83 -20.52 11.13 0.18
CA THR A 83 -19.37 12.01 -0.08
C THR A 83 -19.69 13.10 -1.10
N GLY A 84 -20.94 13.21 -1.58
CA GLY A 84 -21.34 14.19 -2.60
C GLY A 84 -20.65 14.01 -3.95
N ARG A 85 -20.04 12.84 -4.19
CA ARG A 85 -19.44 12.49 -5.48
C ARG A 85 -20.59 12.07 -6.39
N GLU A 86 -21.08 13.00 -7.20
CA GLU A 86 -22.02 12.73 -8.30
C GLU A 86 -21.55 11.45 -9.01
N SER A 87 -22.41 10.45 -9.00
CA SER A 87 -22.12 9.15 -9.57
C SER A 87 -21.88 9.37 -11.05
N PHE A 88 -20.70 8.94 -11.51
CA PHE A 88 -20.35 8.85 -12.93
C PHE A 88 -21.54 8.21 -13.67
N ARG A 89 -22.30 9.02 -14.42
CA ARG A 89 -23.39 8.51 -15.25
C ARG A 89 -22.74 7.69 -16.35
N LEU A 90 -22.90 6.37 -16.22
CA LEU A 90 -22.46 5.35 -17.18
C LEU A 90 -23.23 5.42 -18.49
#